data_AF-A0AAD6ZTG6-F1
#
_entry.id   AF-A0AAD6ZTG6-F1
#
_cell.length_a   1.000
_cell.length_b   1.000
_cell.length_c   1.000
_cell.angle_alpha   90.00
_cell.angle_beta   90.00
_cell.angle_gamma   90.00
#
_symmetry.space_group_name_H-M   'P 1'
#
loop_
_entity.id
_entity.type
_entity.pdbx_description
1 polymer ?
#
loop_
_entity_poly.entity_id
_entity_poly.type
_entity_poly.pdbx_seq_one_letter_code
_entity_poly.pdbx_strand_id
1 'polypeptide(L)' 'SIAMIQMALVDRFAAFGIRPNLVFGHSAGEAAMSYASGAVPQELAMEIAIRRSQAMTMVDGSGGMAAVS' A
#
# COMPACT_ATOMS: atom_id res chain seq x y z
N SER A 1 2.99 -6.31 -7.19
CA SER A 1 2.08 -5.52 -6.35
C SER A 1 2.61 -4.09 -6.25
N ILE A 2 1.78 -3.05 -6.41
CA ILE A 2 2.21 -1.65 -6.22
C ILE A 2 2.77 -1.41 -4.82
N ALA A 3 2.27 -2.14 -3.82
CA ALA A 3 2.76 -2.06 -2.44
C ALA A 3 4.25 -2.41 -2.33
N MET A 4 4.73 -3.41 -3.09
CA MET A 4 6.16 -3.78 -3.12
C MET A 4 7.03 -2.61 -3.56
N ILE A 5 6.64 -1.93 -4.64
CA ILE A 5 7.38 -0.80 -5.19
C ILE A 5 7.35 0.38 -4.21
N GLN A 6 6.19 0.66 -3.61
CA GLN A 6 6.05 1.74 -2.63
C GLN A 6 6.93 1.50 -1.40
N MET A 7 6.97 0.28 -0.85
CA MET A 7 7.83 -0.05 0.28
C MET A 7 9.32 0.05 -0.09
N ALA A 8 9.71 -0.42 -1.27
CA ALA A 8 11.09 -0.25 -1.75
C ALA A 8 11.50 1.22 -1.90
N LEU A 9 10.57 2.10 -2.31
CA LEU A 9 10.82 3.55 -2.35
C LEU A 9 10.95 4.16 -0.96
N VAL A 10 10.16 3.70 0.02
CA VAL A 10 10.30 4.09 1.42
C VAL A 10 11.70 3.75 1.93
N ASP A 11 12.17 2.53 1.69
CA ASP A 11 13.51 2.09 2.05
C ASP A 11 14.59 2.93 1.35
N ARG A 12 14.35 3.26 0.08
CA ARG A 12 15.30 4.08 -0.69
C ARG A 12 15.40 5.51 -0.14
N PHE A 13 14.28 6.12 0.22
CA PHE A 13 14.28 7.44 0.85
C PHE A 13 14.90 7.41 2.24
N ALA A 14 14.65 6.37 3.02
CA ALA A 14 15.31 6.17 4.31
C ALA A 14 16.84 6.03 4.16
N ALA A 15 17.32 5.32 3.12
CA ALA A 15 18.74 5.22 2.80
C ALA A 15 19.38 6.57 2.40
N PHE A 16 18.59 7.54 1.94
CA PHE A 16 19.02 8.93 1.71
C PHE A 16 18.85 9.83 2.95
N GLY A 17 18.47 9.28 4.09
CA GLY A 17 18.26 10.04 5.33
C GLY A 17 16.92 10.79 5.39
N ILE A 18 16.02 10.58 4.42
CA ILE A 18 14.69 11.20 4.40
C ILE A 18 13.76 10.40 5.31
N ARG A 19 13.17 11.07 6.30
CA ARG A 19 12.19 10.48 7.22
C ARG A 19 10.88 11.28 7.18
N PRO A 20 9.75 10.68 6.81
CA PRO A 20 8.48 11.39 6.79
C PRO A 20 8.00 11.67 8.23
N ASN A 21 7.39 12.85 8.44
CA ASN A 21 6.70 13.16 9.70
C ASN A 21 5.26 12.63 9.71
N LEU A 22 4.65 12.51 8.53
CA LEU A 22 3.31 11.98 8.33
C LEU A 22 3.29 11.13 7.05
N VAL A 23 2.45 10.10 7.04
CA VAL A 23 2.27 9.22 5.88
C VAL A 23 0.77 8.99 5.66
N PHE A 24 0.33 9.07 4.41
CA PHE A 24 -1.04 8.79 4.01
C PHE A 24 -1.05 7.74 2.90
N GLY A 25 -2.04 6.86 2.92
CA GLY A 25 -2.33 5.91 1.86
C GLY A 25 -3.70 6.18 1.27
N HIS A 26 -3.89 5.87 -0.01
CA HIS A 26 -5.20 5.90 -0.65
C HIS A 26 -5.54 4.51 -1.15
N SER A 27 -6.61 3.90 -0.64
CA SER A 27 -7.09 2.58 -1.08
C SER A 27 -5.96 1.55 -1.05
N ALA A 28 -5.45 1.12 -2.21
CA ALA A 28 -4.35 0.17 -2.28
C ALA A 28 -3.05 0.60 -1.61
N GLY A 29 -2.81 1.91 -1.54
CA GLY A 29 -1.61 2.46 -0.92
C GLY A 29 -1.57 2.34 0.60
N GLU A 30 -2.70 2.05 1.26
CA GLU A 30 -2.73 1.93 2.73
C GLU A 30 -1.88 0.77 3.25
N ALA A 31 -1.76 -0.32 2.47
CA ALA A 31 -0.88 -1.43 2.82
C ALA A 31 0.61 -1.03 2.86
N ALA A 32 1.07 -0.21 1.92
CA ALA A 32 2.44 0.30 1.97
C ALA A 32 2.61 1.41 3.03
N MET A 33 1.56 2.20 3.27
CA MET A 33 1.54 3.22 4.32
C MET A 33 1.67 2.60 5.72
N SER A 34 1.06 1.45 5.99
CA SER A 34 1.20 0.78 7.29
C SER A 34 2.65 0.33 7.56
N TYR A 35 3.39 -0.07 6.52
CA TYR A 35 4.84 -0.30 6.63
C TYR A 35 5.60 1.03 6.84
N ALA A 36 5.33 2.02 6.00
CA ALA A 36 6.03 3.30 6.01
C ALA A 36 5.86 4.10 7.31
N SER A 37 4.74 3.92 8.01
CA SER A 37 4.49 4.49 9.34
C SER A 37 5.21 3.77 10.48
N GLY A 38 5.77 2.57 10.21
CA GLY A 38 6.37 1.71 11.22
C GLY A 38 5.35 0.92 12.06
N ALA A 39 4.06 0.98 11.71
CA ALA A 39 3.01 0.28 12.46
C ALA A 39 3.07 -1.25 12.31
N VAL A 40 3.52 -1.73 11.14
CA VAL A 40 3.66 -3.17 10.85
C VAL A 40 4.95 -3.49 10.10
N PRO A 41 5.50 -4.71 10.26
CA PRO A 41 6.65 -5.16 9.46
C PRO A 41 6.28 -5.32 7.98
N GLN A 42 7.30 -5.34 7.13
CA GLN A 42 7.16 -5.40 5.66
C GLN A 42 6.38 -6.63 5.20
N GLU A 43 6.60 -7.77 5.87
CA GLU A 43 5.94 -9.05 5.56
C GLU A 43 4.43 -8.96 5.78
N LEU A 44 4.01 -8.33 6.89
CA LEU A 44 2.59 -8.17 7.21
C LEU A 44 1.92 -7.16 6.26
N ALA A 45 2.59 -6.07 5.93
CA ALA A 45 2.12 -5.13 4.90
C ALA A 45 1.93 -5.81 3.54
N MET A 46 2.84 -6.71 3.16
CA MET A 46 2.71 -7.51 1.93
C MET A 46 1.54 -8.50 2.02
N GLU A 47 1.35 -9.17 3.16
CA GLU A 47 0.22 -10.08 3.35
C GLU A 47 -1.11 -9.33 3.20
N ILE A 48 -1.26 -8.15 3.81
CA ILE A 48 -2.45 -7.31 3.65
C ILE A 48 -2.72 -7.01 2.16
N ALA A 49 -1.69 -6.63 1.41
CA ALA A 49 -1.83 -6.36 -0.02
C ALA A 49 -2.27 -7.61 -0.82
N ILE A 50 -1.73 -8.79 -0.50
CA ILE A 50 -2.07 -10.06 -1.15
C ILE A 50 -3.52 -10.47 -0.82
N ARG A 51 -3.89 -10.48 0.47
CA ARG A 51 -5.23 -10.88 0.93
C ARG A 51 -6.30 -9.96 0.35
N ARG A 52 -6.05 -8.65 0.33
CA ARG A 52 -6.96 -7.68 -0.30
C ARG A 52 -7.10 -7.95 -1.80
N SER A 53 -6.01 -8.24 -2.51
CA SER A 53 -6.07 -8.59 -3.93
C SER A 53 -6.94 -9.82 -4.17
N GLN A 54 -6.76 -10.88 -3.37
CA GLN A 54 -7.56 -12.10 -3.45
C GLN A 54 -9.04 -11.82 -3.19
N ALA A 55 -9.34 -11.02 -2.17
CA ALA A 55 -10.72 -10.64 -1.85
C ALA A 55 -11.39 -9.84 -2.97
N MET A 56 -10.65 -8.93 -3.61
CA MET A 56 -11.17 -8.15 -4.74
C MET A 56 -11.44 -9.01 -5.98
N THR A 57 -10.65 -10.05 -6.22
CA THR A 57 -10.89 -11.00 -7.32
C THR A 57 -12.24 -11.73 -7.17
N MET A 58 -12.74 -11.93 -5.95
CA MET A 58 -14.03 -12.61 -5.74
C MET A 58 -15.24 -11.81 -6.21
N VAL A 59 -15.08 -10.50 -6.41
CA VAL A 59 -16.15 -9.58 -6.82
C VAL A 59 -15.85 -8.93 -8.17
N ASP A 60 -14.88 -9.45 -8.91
CA ASP A 60 -14.49 -8.90 -10.20
C ASP A 60 -15.67 -8.97 -11.19
N GLY A 61 -15.89 -7.90 -11.95
CA GLY A 61 -17.03 -7.76 -12.87
C GLY A 61 -18.40 -7.47 -12.23
N SER A 62 -18.52 -7.38 -10.89
CA SER A 62 -19.80 -7.10 -10.21
C SER A 62 -20.18 -5.62 -10.10
N GLY A 63 -19.34 -4.70 -10.58
CA GLY A 63 -19.54 -3.26 -10.50
C GLY A 63 -18.49 -2.45 -11.27
N GLY A 64 -18.53 -1.13 -11.15
CA GLY A 64 -17.61 -0.22 -11.81
C GLY A 64 -17.40 1.09 -11.04
N MET A 65 -16.41 1.86 -11.47
CA MET A 65 -16.08 3.18 -10.89
C MET A 65 -16.08 4.23 -11.99
N ALA A 66 -16.59 5.42 -11.69
CA ALA A 66 -16.50 6.59 -12.56
C ALA A 66 -16.02 7.79 -11.74
N ALA A 67 -15.11 8.58 -12.32
CA ALA A 67 -14.74 9.88 -11.78
C ALA A 67 -15.75 10.92 -12.28
N VAL A 68 -16.22 11.78 -11.39
CA VAL A 68 -17.14 12.88 -11.70
C VAL A 68 -16.53 14.20 -11.23
N SER A 69 -16.84 15.25 -11.98
CA SER A 69 -16.36 16.62 -11.76
C SER A 69 -17.49 17.54 -11.36
#